data_AF-A0A537W112-F1
#
_entry.id   AF-A0A537W112-F1
#
_cell.length_a   1.000
_cell.length_b   1.000
_cell.length_c   1.000
_cell.angle_alpha   90.00
_cell.angle_beta   90.00
_cell.angle_gamma   90.00
#
_symmetry.space_group_name_H-M   'P 1'
#
loop_
_entity.id
_entity.type
_entity.pdbx_description
1 polymer ?
#
loop_
_entity_poly.entity_id
_entity_poly.type
_entity_poly.pdbx_seq_one_letter_code
_entity_poly.pdbx_strand_id
1 'polypeptide(L)'
;RTFATGEGIAEEAREIYALVLRAQEQGLSAVRAGPTGREVDALAREVIEQAGYGERFGHGLGHGVGMDIHEGPRLSRTAGEEPLLAGNVVSVEPGVYLPGDLGVRIEDLVVVEEGGCEVLTSLPTSLTVVS
;
A
#
# COMPACT_ATOMS: atom_id res chain seq x y z
N ARG A 1 -2.44 8.33 -2.81
CA ARG A 1 -1.60 9.18 -3.69
C ARG A 1 -0.92 10.24 -2.83
N THR A 2 0.26 10.71 -3.23
CA THR A 2 0.99 11.79 -2.55
C THR A 2 1.51 12.79 -3.59
N PHE A 3 1.30 14.07 -3.32
CA PHE A 3 1.70 15.19 -4.17
C PHE A 3 2.74 16.04 -3.45
N ALA A 4 3.59 16.72 -4.22
CA ALA A 4 4.54 17.71 -3.71
C ALA A 4 4.27 19.07 -4.35
N THR A 5 4.65 20.14 -3.66
CA THR A 5 4.55 21.53 -4.16
C THR A 5 5.87 22.26 -3.98
N GLY A 6 6.13 23.25 -4.82
CA GLY A 6 7.34 24.07 -4.77
C GLY A 6 8.54 23.47 -5.52
N GLU A 7 9.62 24.26 -5.60
CA GLU A 7 10.88 23.86 -6.21
C GLU A 7 11.78 23.13 -5.20
N GLY A 8 12.64 22.23 -5.67
CA GLY A 8 13.71 21.66 -4.83
C GLY A 8 13.23 20.65 -3.78
N ILE A 9 12.33 19.73 -4.14
CA ILE A 9 11.95 18.60 -3.27
C ILE A 9 13.21 17.92 -2.75
N ALA A 10 13.29 17.73 -1.43
CA ALA A 10 14.44 17.10 -0.78
C ALA A 10 14.65 15.67 -1.28
N GLU A 11 15.90 15.23 -1.33
CA GLU A 11 16.22 13.89 -1.82
C GLU A 11 15.63 12.79 -0.94
N GLU A 12 15.69 12.96 0.38
CA GLU A 12 15.04 12.06 1.34
C GLU A 12 13.53 11.90 1.05
N ALA A 13 12.83 12.97 0.67
CA ALA A 13 11.41 12.87 0.32
C ALA A 13 11.18 12.03 -0.95
N ARG A 14 12.08 12.10 -1.94
CA ARG A 14 12.03 11.23 -3.13
C ARG A 14 12.35 9.79 -2.78
N GLU A 15 13.33 9.55 -1.91
CA GLU A 15 13.71 8.22 -1.45
C GLU A 15 12.58 7.54 -0.68
N ILE A 16 11.93 8.25 0.25
CA ILE A 16 10.75 7.74 0.97
C ILE A 16 9.59 7.48 0.01
N TYR A 17 9.38 8.35 -0.98
CA TYR A 17 8.36 8.10 -2.01
C TYR A 17 8.63 6.83 -2.79
N ALA A 18 9.86 6.66 -3.30
CA ALA A 18 10.27 5.48 -4.04
C ALA A 18 10.21 4.21 -3.18
N LEU A 19 10.49 4.31 -1.88
CA LEU A 19 10.32 3.20 -0.94
C LEU A 19 8.85 2.78 -0.84
N VAL A 20 7.94 3.72 -0.61
CA VAL A 20 6.50 3.43 -0.51
C VAL A 20 5.96 2.87 -1.82
N LEU A 21 6.39 3.40 -2.97
CA LEU A 21 6.01 2.89 -4.28
C LEU A 21 6.43 1.42 -4.46
N ARG A 22 7.70 1.09 -4.16
CA ARG A 22 8.17 -0.30 -4.24
C ARG A 22 7.42 -1.24 -3.29
N ALA A 23 7.09 -0.78 -2.08
CA ALA A 23 6.30 -1.56 -1.13
C ALA A 23 4.88 -1.80 -1.67
N GLN A 24 4.29 -0.81 -2.34
CA GLN A 24 2.98 -0.91 -2.95
C GLN A 24 2.97 -1.88 -4.13
N GLU A 25 3.95 -1.77 -5.04
CA GLU A 25 4.14 -2.69 -6.16
C GLU A 25 4.34 -4.13 -5.67
N GLN A 26 5.12 -4.32 -4.61
CA GLN A 26 5.29 -5.63 -3.98
C GLN A 26 3.96 -6.17 -3.41
N GLY A 27 3.19 -5.34 -2.73
CA GLY A 27 1.85 -5.68 -2.24
C GLY A 27 0.91 -6.10 -3.37
N LEU A 28 0.82 -5.29 -4.42
CA LEU A 28 -0.01 -5.57 -5.61
C LEU A 28 0.38 -6.89 -6.28
N SER A 29 1.68 -7.16 -6.43
CA SER A 29 2.18 -8.41 -7.01
C SER A 29 1.81 -9.66 -6.22
N ALA A 30 1.52 -9.50 -4.93
CA ALA A 30 1.16 -10.58 -4.02
C ALA A 30 -0.34 -10.81 -3.90
N VAL A 31 -1.18 -9.83 -4.28
CA VAL A 31 -2.63 -9.97 -4.24
C VAL A 31 -3.07 -10.96 -5.32
N ARG A 32 -3.70 -12.05 -4.86
CA ARG A 32 -4.40 -13.07 -5.66
C ARG A 32 -5.26 -13.91 -4.73
N ALA A 33 -6.14 -14.74 -5.26
CA ALA A 33 -6.90 -15.70 -4.47
C ALA A 33 -5.95 -16.75 -3.84
N GLY A 34 -6.19 -17.11 -2.58
CA GLY A 34 -5.40 -18.12 -1.85
C GLY A 34 -4.59 -17.59 -0.65
N PRO A 35 -3.61 -16.68 -0.82
CA PRO A 35 -2.90 -16.11 0.32
C PRO A 35 -3.86 -15.32 1.23
N THR A 36 -3.52 -15.27 2.50
CA THR A 36 -4.22 -14.48 3.51
C THR A 36 -3.84 -13.01 3.39
N GLY A 37 -4.71 -12.11 3.86
CA GLY A 37 -4.39 -10.68 3.90
C GLY A 37 -3.16 -10.36 4.77
N ARG A 38 -2.88 -11.18 5.79
CA ARG A 38 -1.66 -11.08 6.61
C ARG A 38 -0.39 -11.40 5.82
N GLU A 39 -0.42 -12.43 4.98
CA GLU A 39 0.74 -12.80 4.13
C GLU A 39 1.03 -11.72 3.09
N VAL A 40 -0.01 -11.12 2.51
CA VAL A 40 0.15 -9.98 1.57
C VAL A 40 0.73 -8.75 2.30
N ASP A 41 0.23 -8.41 3.50
CA ASP A 41 0.80 -7.34 4.33
C ASP A 41 2.29 -7.57 4.62
N ALA A 42 2.67 -8.80 4.99
CA ALA A 42 4.05 -9.14 5.32
C ALA A 42 5.01 -8.85 4.16
N LEU A 43 4.65 -9.17 2.92
CA LEU A 43 5.50 -8.96 1.75
C LEU A 43 5.73 -7.47 1.44
N ALA A 44 4.69 -6.64 1.51
CA ALA A 44 4.85 -5.20 1.33
C ALA A 44 5.61 -4.56 2.51
N ARG A 45 5.29 -5.00 3.73
CA ARG A 45 5.91 -4.53 4.97
C ARG A 45 7.41 -4.83 5.02
N GLU A 46 7.83 -6.00 4.57
CA GLU A 46 9.23 -6.40 4.53
C GLU A 46 10.08 -5.41 3.71
N VAL A 47 9.57 -4.87 2.60
CA VAL A 47 10.26 -3.85 1.80
C VAL A 47 10.59 -2.61 2.65
N ILE A 48 9.65 -2.16 3.48
CA ILE A 48 9.80 -0.99 4.36
C ILE A 48 10.69 -1.32 5.55
N GLU A 49 10.56 -2.50 6.13
CA GLU A 49 11.37 -2.98 7.26
C GLU A 49 12.85 -3.13 6.88
N GLN A 50 13.15 -3.74 5.73
CA GLN A 50 14.52 -3.89 5.22
C GLN A 50 15.19 -2.54 4.93
N ALA A 51 14.41 -1.51 4.61
CA ALA A 51 14.91 -0.14 4.45
C ALA A 51 15.11 0.61 5.78
N GLY A 52 14.81 -0.02 6.93
CA GLY A 52 14.96 0.57 8.26
C GLY A 52 13.77 1.42 8.72
N TYR A 53 12.65 1.43 7.98
CA TYR A 53 11.48 2.26 8.25
C TYR A 53 10.29 1.47 8.82
N GLY A 54 10.50 0.24 9.32
CA GLY A 54 9.42 -0.63 9.83
C GLY A 54 8.53 0.04 10.88
N GLU A 55 9.13 0.68 11.88
CA GLU A 55 8.42 1.43 12.93
C GLU A 55 7.70 2.69 12.42
N ARG A 56 7.91 3.06 11.15
CA ARG A 56 7.26 4.19 10.47
C ARG A 56 6.07 3.77 9.62
N PHE A 57 5.78 2.47 9.53
CA PHE A 57 4.60 1.91 8.89
C PHE A 57 3.65 1.29 9.92
N GLY A 58 2.90 2.15 10.61
CA GLY A 58 2.12 1.79 11.80
C GLY A 58 0.71 1.21 11.56
N HIS A 59 0.21 1.20 10.32
CA HIS A 59 -1.09 0.65 9.97
C HIS A 59 -0.96 -0.65 9.15
N GLY A 60 -2.08 -1.34 8.91
CA GLY A 60 -2.12 -2.47 7.98
C GLY A 60 -1.92 -2.01 6.54
N LEU A 61 -1.48 -2.92 5.67
CA LEU A 61 -1.36 -2.69 4.24
C LEU A 61 -2.68 -2.26 3.58
N GLY A 62 -3.84 -2.70 4.07
CA GLY A 62 -5.12 -2.27 3.53
C GLY A 62 -6.34 -2.97 4.12
N HIS A 63 -7.48 -2.78 3.48
CA HIS A 63 -8.78 -3.26 3.93
C HIS A 63 -9.74 -3.49 2.77
N GLY A 64 -10.81 -4.25 3.03
CA GLY A 64 -11.91 -4.42 2.10
C GLY A 64 -12.68 -3.12 1.93
N VAL A 65 -13.27 -2.94 0.76
CA VAL A 65 -14.12 -1.79 0.44
C VAL A 65 -15.32 -2.26 -0.40
N GLY A 66 -16.49 -1.71 -0.09
CA GLY A 66 -17.73 -2.06 -0.78
C GLY A 66 -18.85 -1.10 -0.42
N MET A 67 -19.81 -1.58 0.37
CA MET A 67 -20.86 -0.71 0.92
C MET A 67 -20.32 0.17 2.03
N ASP A 68 -19.35 -0.34 2.79
CA ASP A 68 -18.60 0.41 3.77
C ASP A 68 -17.19 0.71 3.25
N ILE A 69 -16.66 1.86 3.68
CA ILE A 69 -15.28 2.25 3.36
C ILE A 69 -14.31 1.22 3.96
N HIS A 70 -14.61 0.73 5.16
CA HIS A 70 -13.80 -0.26 5.85
C HIS A 70 -14.62 -1.51 6.12
N GLU A 71 -14.47 -2.51 5.26
CA GLU A 71 -15.03 -3.84 5.45
C GLU A 71 -13.93 -4.92 5.35
N GLY A 72 -14.34 -6.19 5.43
CA GLY A 72 -13.42 -7.31 5.21
C GLY A 72 -13.19 -7.56 3.72
N PRO A 73 -12.08 -8.25 3.36
CA PRO A 73 -11.03 -8.77 4.23
C PRO A 73 -10.01 -7.70 4.67
N ARG A 74 -9.22 -7.98 5.71
CA ARG A 74 -8.15 -7.08 6.18
C ARG A 74 -6.78 -7.52 5.65
N LEU A 75 -5.96 -6.59 5.19
CA LEU A 75 -4.55 -6.82 4.87
C LEU A 75 -3.72 -6.17 5.98
N SER A 76 -3.32 -6.95 6.99
CA SER A 76 -2.68 -6.42 8.20
C SER A 76 -1.87 -7.48 8.94
N ARG A 77 -0.74 -7.08 9.54
CA ARG A 77 0.05 -7.91 10.47
C ARG A 77 -0.77 -8.49 11.63
N THR A 78 -1.80 -7.79 12.10
CA THR A 78 -2.57 -8.15 13.31
C THR A 78 -3.93 -8.81 13.02
N ALA A 79 -4.33 -8.94 11.75
CA ALA A 79 -5.63 -9.49 11.35
C ALA A 79 -5.51 -10.23 10.01
N GLY A 80 -6.63 -10.54 9.35
CA GLY A 80 -6.61 -11.03 7.96
C GLY A 80 -6.10 -12.46 7.80
N GLU A 81 -6.51 -13.36 8.68
CA GLU A 81 -6.10 -14.78 8.67
C GLU A 81 -6.86 -15.64 7.66
N GLU A 82 -8.00 -15.14 7.17
CA GLU A 82 -8.77 -15.83 6.14
C GLU A 82 -8.10 -15.62 4.76
N PRO A 83 -8.08 -16.65 3.89
CA PRO A 83 -7.66 -16.53 2.51
C PRO A 83 -8.42 -15.44 1.76
N LEU A 84 -7.71 -14.68 0.92
CA LEU A 84 -8.36 -13.83 -0.07
C LEU A 84 -9.08 -14.71 -1.10
N LEU A 85 -10.29 -14.30 -1.46
CA LEU A 85 -11.11 -14.97 -2.47
C LEU A 85 -11.21 -14.11 -3.72
N ALA A 86 -11.31 -14.76 -4.89
CA ALA A 86 -11.60 -14.06 -6.13
C ALA A 86 -12.89 -13.23 -5.99
N GLY A 87 -12.85 -11.99 -6.46
CA GLY A 87 -13.94 -11.01 -6.33
C GLY A 87 -13.93 -10.20 -5.03
N ASN A 88 -13.04 -10.48 -4.08
CA ASN A 88 -12.78 -9.53 -2.99
C ASN A 88 -12.25 -8.21 -3.57
N VAL A 89 -12.66 -7.08 -2.99
CA VAL A 89 -12.15 -5.75 -3.35
C VAL A 89 -11.42 -5.19 -2.14
N VAL A 90 -10.14 -4.84 -2.29
CA VAL A 90 -9.29 -4.38 -1.19
C VAL A 90 -8.45 -3.17 -1.59
N SER A 91 -8.11 -2.32 -0.62
CA SER A 91 -7.04 -1.33 -0.75
C SER A 91 -5.67 -1.99 -0.60
N VAL A 92 -4.69 -1.48 -1.34
CA VAL A 92 -3.25 -1.73 -1.13
C VAL A 92 -2.58 -0.37 -0.97
N GLU A 93 -2.27 -0.01 0.27
CA GLU A 93 -1.98 1.37 0.66
C GLU A 93 -0.82 1.53 1.65
N PRO A 94 0.38 0.96 1.40
CA PRO A 94 1.49 1.13 2.34
C PRO A 94 1.85 2.60 2.52
N GLY A 95 2.33 2.94 3.72
CA GLY A 95 2.72 4.31 4.04
C GLY A 95 3.84 4.40 5.05
N VAL A 96 4.67 5.43 4.90
CA VAL A 96 5.78 5.76 5.81
C VAL A 96 5.57 7.17 6.34
N TYR A 97 5.63 7.33 7.66
CA TYR A 97 5.41 8.60 8.34
C TYR A 97 6.60 8.94 9.25
N LEU A 98 7.24 10.07 8.97
CA LEU A 98 8.33 10.67 9.74
C LEU A 98 7.75 11.85 10.53
N PRO A 99 7.50 11.70 11.85
CA PRO A 99 6.81 12.72 12.63
C PRO A 99 7.52 14.08 12.58
N GLY A 100 6.76 15.13 12.26
CA GLY A 100 7.27 16.50 12.16
C GLY A 100 7.92 16.85 10.83
N ASP A 101 7.99 15.91 9.88
CA ASP A 101 8.68 16.09 8.60
C ASP A 101 7.81 15.69 7.40
N LEU A 102 7.69 14.39 7.12
CA LEU A 102 7.07 13.86 5.90
C LEU A 102 6.12 12.69 6.18
N GLY A 103 5.09 12.56 5.35
CA GLY A 103 4.31 11.33 5.23
C GLY A 103 4.04 11.01 3.77
N VAL A 104 4.24 9.75 3.37
CA VAL A 104 3.92 9.26 2.03
C VAL A 104 3.00 8.05 2.14
N ARG A 105 1.91 8.05 1.34
CA ARG A 105 1.04 6.88 1.14
C ARG A 105 0.53 6.82 -0.31
N ILE A 106 0.70 5.67 -0.92
CA ILE A 106 0.22 5.38 -2.27
C ILE A 106 -0.80 4.26 -2.14
N GLU A 107 -2.01 4.48 -2.65
CA GLU A 107 -3.15 3.60 -2.45
C GLU A 107 -3.78 3.31 -3.80
N ASP A 108 -4.02 2.03 -4.06
CA ASP A 108 -4.86 1.57 -5.15
C ASP A 108 -5.91 0.58 -4.64
N LEU A 109 -7.09 0.61 -5.26
CA LEU A 109 -8.14 -0.38 -5.04
C LEU A 109 -7.99 -1.48 -6.08
N VAL A 110 -8.07 -2.73 -5.64
CA VAL A 110 -7.94 -3.88 -6.52
C VAL A 110 -9.04 -4.90 -6.33
N VAL A 111 -9.44 -5.56 -7.42
CA VAL A 111 -10.24 -6.77 -7.40
C VAL A 111 -9.30 -7.96 -7.38
N VAL A 112 -9.45 -8.85 -6.40
CA VAL A 112 -8.70 -10.09 -6.32
C VAL A 112 -9.16 -11.04 -7.42
N GLU A 113 -8.21 -11.62 -8.15
CA GLU A 113 -8.44 -12.66 -9.17
C GLU A 113 -7.67 -13.94 -8.79
N GLU A 114 -7.93 -15.06 -9.49
CA GLU A 114 -7.28 -16.35 -9.21
C GLU A 114 -5.75 -16.29 -9.33
N GLY A 115 -5.23 -15.52 -10.29
CA GLY A 115 -3.79 -15.45 -10.59
C GLY A 115 -3.10 -14.14 -10.22
N GLY A 116 -3.86 -13.15 -9.73
CA GLY A 116 -3.38 -11.78 -9.54
C GLY A 116 -4.48 -10.85 -9.06
N CYS A 117 -4.42 -9.59 -9.47
CA CYS A 117 -5.48 -8.64 -9.21
C CYS A 117 -5.66 -7.65 -10.37
N GLU A 118 -6.87 -7.12 -10.51
CA GLU A 118 -7.18 -6.01 -11.39
C GLU A 118 -7.13 -4.70 -10.58
N VAL A 119 -6.35 -3.72 -11.03
CA VAL A 119 -6.30 -2.39 -10.41
C VAL A 119 -7.44 -1.52 -10.95
N LEU A 120 -8.30 -1.04 -10.06
CA LEU A 120 -9.48 -0.22 -10.40
C LEU A 120 -9.18 1.28 -10.49
N THR A 121 -8.12 1.74 -9.82
CA THR A 121 -7.74 3.15 -9.71
C THR A 121 -6.70 3.52 -10.77
N SER A 122 -6.89 4.66 -11.44
CA SER A 122 -6.15 4.99 -12.68
C SER A 122 -5.20 6.20 -12.59
N LEU A 123 -5.19 6.93 -11.48
CA LEU A 123 -4.26 8.06 -11.33
C LEU A 123 -2.81 7.57 -11.34
N PRO A 124 -1.85 8.30 -11.92
CA PRO A 124 -0.44 7.90 -11.87
C PRO A 124 0.06 7.72 -10.43
N THR A 125 0.87 6.68 -10.20
CA THR A 125 1.56 6.41 -8.93
C THR A 125 2.94 7.06 -8.84
N SER A 126 3.36 7.77 -9.89
CA SER A 126 4.58 8.59 -9.87
C SER A 126 4.38 9.88 -9.09
N LEU A 127 5.43 10.35 -8.38
CA LEU A 127 5.37 11.59 -7.62
C LEU A 127 5.01 12.76 -8.55
N THR A 128 3.86 13.37 -8.29
CA THR A 128 3.39 14.54 -9.04
C THR A 128 3.76 15.80 -8.29
N VAL A 129 4.51 16.68 -8.96
CA VAL A 129 4.84 18.02 -8.47
C VAL A 129 3.82 19.01 -9.05
N VAL A 130 3.11 19.70 -8.16
CA VAL A 130 2.14 20.73 -8.52
C VAL A 130 2.79 22.09 -8.31
N SER A 131 2.89 22.84 -9.40
CA SER A 131 3.40 24.21 -9.48
C SER A 131 2.28 25.22 -9.57
#